data_AF-A0A9D5YVW0-F1
#
_entry.id   AF-A0A9D5YVW0-F1
#
_cell.length_a   1.000
_cell.length_b   1.000
_cell.length_c   1.000
_cell.angle_alpha   90.00
_cell.angle_beta   90.00
_cell.angle_gamma   90.00
#
_symmetry.space_group_name_H-M   'P 1'
#
loop_
_entity.id
_entity.type
_entity.pdbx_description
1 polymer ?
#
loop_
_entity_poly.entity_id
_entity_poly.type
_entity_poly.pdbx_seq_one_letter_code
_entity_poly.pdbx_strand_id
1 'polypeptide(L)'
;MLNGTLPTIQAIVRVHSKYGDKSARNKARMKFLVAKLGIEEFARRVGEERAALPHDPRWDGFLDEALARADGPAHPPGRDPGPSPSPDFLAWRRTNVTPQKQPGYAVVAVTLPLGDLSASQLRALADVARRYVGDNVRLTSEQNLVLRWVRESDLGALYTDLCALGLGQPGAGTIVDITACPGTDTCRLGISSSRGLAAELRTRLLAQNLAFDEAVGGLSIKISGCFNSCGRHHVADLGFYGSSRTLGGHVAPHFMVVLGGTERGNAESFGLPLGSIPSKNIPDVVERITTRFRRERQNGESFQAFAARLGKKELKAMLDDLKELRDFEVSSEPYRDWGDARLFSLDDMMNTEGPGPPAVRRAQLELAAADRLAWQAQLELEAGAYEQVATTAYAAMLAGARALVHLEDGLIEHPDAIVERFRARFVETGLFAANGAGRFAHYLLSRHASPLAQPDAETAREEVHRAQLFLEAAHACYGRLAAASNHLQSAGVP
;
A
#
# COMPACT_ATOMS: atom_id res chain seq x y z
N MET A 1 33.14 -12.38 -4.73
CA MET A 1 31.69 -12.54 -4.94
C MET A 1 30.99 -11.26 -5.44
N LEU A 2 31.54 -10.05 -5.28
CA LEU A 2 30.87 -8.79 -5.69
C LEU A 2 31.08 -8.38 -7.17
N ASN A 3 32.12 -8.86 -7.86
CA ASN A 3 32.48 -8.41 -9.22
C ASN A 3 31.44 -8.72 -10.32
N GLY A 4 30.39 -9.49 -10.00
CA GLY A 4 29.29 -9.78 -10.94
C GLY A 4 28.02 -8.96 -10.72
N THR A 5 27.85 -8.34 -9.54
CA THR A 5 26.55 -7.80 -9.11
C THR A 5 26.14 -6.57 -9.90
N LEU A 6 27.00 -5.56 -9.98
CA LEU A 6 26.72 -4.31 -10.72
C LEU A 6 26.42 -4.53 -12.21
N PRO A 7 27.22 -5.28 -12.98
CA PRO A 7 26.89 -5.52 -14.38
C PRO A 7 25.62 -6.37 -14.55
N THR A 8 25.27 -7.21 -13.57
CA THR A 8 24.00 -7.97 -13.60
C THR A 8 22.79 -7.05 -13.35
N ILE A 9 22.89 -6.13 -12.37
CA ILE A 9 21.86 -5.10 -12.14
C ILE A 9 21.70 -4.23 -13.40
N GLN A 10 22.80 -3.81 -14.02
CA GLN A 10 22.76 -3.05 -15.27
C GLN A 10 22.05 -3.82 -16.39
N ALA A 11 22.32 -5.11 -16.55
CA ALA A 11 21.63 -5.95 -17.52
C ALA A 11 20.13 -6.04 -17.24
N ILE A 12 19.72 -6.25 -15.98
CA ILE A 12 18.31 -6.26 -15.56
C ILE A 12 17.61 -4.95 -15.94
N VAL A 13 18.23 -3.81 -15.64
CA VAL A 13 17.69 -2.48 -15.95
C VAL A 13 17.59 -2.27 -17.46
N ARG A 14 18.57 -2.71 -18.25
CA ARG A 14 18.55 -2.62 -19.71
C ARG A 14 17.45 -3.48 -20.33
N VAL A 15 17.27 -4.72 -19.88
CA VAL A 15 16.16 -5.58 -20.31
C VAL A 15 14.83 -4.90 -20.02
N HIS A 16 14.65 -4.33 -18.81
CA HIS A 16 13.43 -3.62 -18.49
C HIS A 16 13.20 -2.37 -19.35
N SER A 17 14.26 -1.59 -19.62
CA SER A 17 14.18 -0.40 -20.48
C SER A 17 13.84 -0.72 -21.95
N LYS A 18 14.33 -1.86 -22.44
CA LYS A 18 14.14 -2.33 -23.82
C LYS A 18 12.75 -2.94 -24.05
N TYR A 19 12.27 -3.73 -23.10
CA TYR A 19 11.05 -4.54 -23.29
C TYR A 19 9.85 -4.12 -22.42
N GLY A 20 10.04 -3.21 -21.46
CA GLY A 20 8.98 -2.70 -20.59
C GLY A 20 7.91 -1.92 -21.36
N ASP A 21 6.67 -1.96 -20.85
CA ASP A 21 5.55 -1.19 -21.43
C ASP A 21 5.76 0.31 -21.23
N LYS A 22 5.67 1.08 -22.32
CA LYS A 22 5.81 2.54 -22.33
C LYS A 22 4.50 3.26 -22.68
N SER A 23 3.46 2.52 -23.06
CA SER A 23 2.17 3.08 -23.46
C SER A 23 1.25 3.30 -22.27
N ALA A 24 1.28 2.40 -21.28
CA ALA A 24 0.40 2.45 -20.11
C ALA A 24 1.21 2.51 -18.80
N ARG A 25 1.14 3.65 -18.09
CA ARG A 25 1.91 3.88 -16.85
C ARG A 25 1.58 2.86 -15.75
N ASN A 26 0.34 2.41 -15.65
CA ASN A 26 -0.09 1.38 -14.69
C ASN A 26 0.48 -0.01 -14.99
N LYS A 27 0.95 -0.27 -16.22
CA LYS A 27 1.58 -1.53 -16.66
C LYS A 27 3.10 -1.40 -16.87
N ALA A 28 3.68 -0.22 -16.66
CA ALA A 28 5.08 0.08 -16.95
C ALA A 28 6.10 -0.56 -15.97
N ARG A 29 5.66 -1.13 -14.84
CA ARG A 29 6.57 -1.71 -13.83
C ARG A 29 7.12 -3.07 -14.28
N MET A 30 8.37 -3.36 -13.92
CA MET A 30 9.08 -4.61 -14.28
C MET A 30 8.31 -5.89 -13.96
N LYS A 31 7.50 -5.91 -12.90
CA LYS A 31 6.65 -7.08 -12.55
C LYS A 31 5.72 -7.52 -13.68
N PHE A 32 5.19 -6.59 -14.47
CA PHE A 32 4.31 -6.92 -15.61
C PHE A 32 5.09 -7.48 -16.79
N LEU A 33 6.31 -6.98 -17.01
CA LEU A 33 7.21 -7.55 -18.02
C LEU A 33 7.58 -9.00 -17.67
N VAL A 34 7.95 -9.25 -16.41
CA VAL A 34 8.26 -10.60 -15.92
C VAL A 34 7.04 -11.52 -16.04
N ALA A 35 5.84 -11.05 -15.66
CA ALA A 35 4.62 -11.83 -15.81
C ALA A 35 4.28 -12.15 -17.27
N LYS A 36 4.54 -11.21 -18.21
CA LYS A 36 4.31 -11.40 -19.64
C LYS A 36 5.29 -12.36 -20.29
N LEU A 37 6.57 -12.28 -19.94
CA LEU A 37 7.62 -13.11 -20.54
C LEU A 37 7.74 -14.49 -19.89
N GLY A 38 7.44 -14.58 -18.59
CA GLY A 38 7.89 -15.67 -17.74
C GLY A 38 9.30 -15.40 -17.17
N ILE A 39 9.55 -15.88 -15.95
CA ILE A 39 10.82 -15.63 -15.24
C ILE A 39 12.03 -16.24 -15.96
N GLU A 40 11.85 -17.40 -16.60
CA GLU A 40 12.91 -18.11 -17.33
C GLU A 40 13.37 -17.31 -18.55
N GLU A 41 12.42 -16.85 -19.38
CA GLU A 41 12.73 -16.02 -20.56
C GLU A 41 13.31 -14.67 -20.17
N PHE A 42 12.80 -14.07 -19.09
CA PHE A 42 13.38 -12.83 -18.54
C PHE A 42 14.84 -13.05 -18.12
N ALA A 43 15.12 -14.13 -17.37
CA ALA A 43 16.47 -14.48 -16.94
C ALA A 43 17.40 -14.77 -18.13
N ARG A 44 16.92 -15.48 -19.15
CA ARG A 44 17.66 -15.74 -20.40
C ARG A 44 18.10 -14.43 -21.06
N ARG A 45 17.17 -13.47 -21.23
CA ARG A 45 17.48 -12.14 -21.80
C ARG A 45 18.44 -11.34 -20.94
N VAL A 46 18.32 -11.41 -19.62
CA VAL A 46 19.27 -10.78 -18.70
C VAL A 46 20.66 -11.40 -18.87
N GLY A 47 20.76 -12.72 -19.04
CA GLY A 47 22.01 -13.41 -19.33
C GLY A 47 22.64 -12.98 -20.64
N GLU A 48 21.85 -12.88 -21.72
CA GLU A 48 22.31 -12.39 -23.03
C GLU A 48 22.81 -10.95 -22.96
N GLU A 49 22.02 -10.04 -22.37
CA GLU A 49 22.43 -8.65 -22.19
C GLU A 49 23.68 -8.57 -21.28
N ARG A 50 23.75 -9.37 -20.21
CA ARG A 50 24.91 -9.42 -19.30
C ARG A 50 26.19 -9.89 -20.01
N ALA A 51 26.09 -10.87 -20.91
CA ALA A 51 27.21 -11.38 -21.69
C ALA A 51 27.67 -10.40 -22.76
N ALA A 52 26.75 -9.64 -23.34
CA ALA A 52 27.05 -8.62 -24.36
C ALA A 52 27.61 -7.31 -23.78
N LEU A 53 27.54 -7.09 -22.47
CA LEU A 53 28.04 -5.87 -21.85
C LEU A 53 29.58 -5.81 -21.90
N PRO A 54 30.19 -4.79 -22.53
CA PRO A 54 31.63 -4.57 -22.42
C PRO A 54 31.99 -4.22 -20.98
N HIS A 55 33.21 -4.60 -20.56
CA HIS A 55 33.69 -4.30 -19.23
C HIS A 55 33.70 -2.77 -18.98
N ASP A 56 33.11 -2.34 -17.86
CA ASP A 56 33.14 -0.96 -17.39
C ASP A 56 33.98 -0.88 -16.11
N PRO A 57 35.10 -0.13 -16.11
CA PRO A 57 35.97 0.01 -14.94
C PRO A 57 35.25 0.54 -13.68
N ARG A 58 34.10 1.22 -13.84
CA ARG A 58 33.29 1.71 -12.73
C ARG A 58 32.65 0.59 -11.92
N TRP A 59 32.51 -0.61 -12.48
CA TRP A 59 31.99 -1.76 -11.75
C TRP A 59 32.95 -2.22 -10.63
N ASP A 60 34.25 -2.09 -10.85
CA ASP A 60 35.25 -2.50 -9.89
C ASP A 60 35.74 -1.32 -9.03
N GLY A 61 35.95 -0.15 -9.64
CA GLY A 61 36.50 1.02 -8.94
C GLY A 61 35.65 1.54 -7.78
N PHE A 62 34.33 1.32 -7.80
CA PHE A 62 33.46 1.71 -6.70
C PHE A 62 33.55 0.76 -5.50
N LEU A 63 33.84 -0.52 -5.72
CA LEU A 63 33.77 -1.53 -4.66
C LEU A 63 34.87 -1.34 -3.62
N ASP A 64 36.09 -1.03 -4.05
CA ASP A 64 37.21 -0.83 -3.14
C ASP A 64 37.00 0.40 -2.25
N GLU A 65 36.50 1.50 -2.82
CA GLU A 65 36.19 2.72 -2.07
C GLU A 65 35.01 2.51 -1.09
N ALA A 66 33.97 1.78 -1.52
CA ALA A 66 32.83 1.46 -0.67
C ALA A 66 33.19 0.51 0.49
N LEU A 67 34.05 -0.47 0.23
CA LEU A 67 34.55 -1.40 1.25
C LEU A 67 35.52 -0.71 2.22
N ALA A 68 36.34 0.24 1.74
CA ALA A 68 37.20 1.05 2.59
C ALA A 68 36.39 1.97 3.53
N ARG A 69 35.18 2.37 3.13
CA ARG A 69 34.21 3.12 3.96
C ARG A 69 33.32 2.22 4.81
N ALA A 70 33.52 0.91 4.84
CA ALA A 70 32.65 0.00 5.58
C ALA A 70 32.64 0.34 7.08
N ASP A 71 31.45 0.49 7.65
CA ASP A 71 31.27 0.86 9.06
C ASP A 71 32.04 -0.11 9.99
N GLY A 72 32.85 0.46 10.88
CA GLY A 72 33.56 -0.25 11.94
C GLY A 72 33.21 0.30 13.32
N PRO A 73 33.66 -0.37 14.40
CA PRO A 73 33.46 0.13 15.75
C PRO A 73 34.26 1.40 15.99
N ALA A 74 33.61 2.42 16.54
CA ALA A 74 34.29 3.65 16.98
C ALA A 74 35.11 3.46 18.26
N HIS A 75 34.74 2.45 19.07
CA HIS A 75 35.30 2.16 20.38
C HIS A 75 35.55 0.66 20.53
N PRO A 76 36.53 0.23 21.37
CA PRO A 76 36.78 -1.19 21.63
C PRO A 76 35.56 -1.89 22.26
N PRO A 77 35.40 -3.23 22.12
CA PRO A 77 34.24 -3.93 22.65
C PRO A 77 34.12 -3.77 24.17
N GLY A 78 32.88 -3.70 24.66
CA GLY A 78 32.58 -3.57 26.08
C GLY A 78 31.74 -4.74 26.58
N ARG A 79 32.00 -5.21 27.80
CA ARG A 79 31.17 -6.24 28.45
C ARG A 79 29.92 -5.59 29.02
N ASP A 80 28.76 -6.20 28.78
CA ASP A 80 27.52 -5.80 29.45
C ASP A 80 27.68 -5.81 30.98
N PRO A 81 27.45 -4.67 31.68
CA PRO A 81 27.48 -4.62 33.15
C PRO A 81 26.34 -5.41 33.79
N GLY A 82 25.38 -5.88 33.00
CA GLY A 82 24.19 -6.58 33.45
C GLY A 82 22.96 -5.67 33.39
N PRO A 83 21.79 -6.18 33.80
CA PRO A 83 20.56 -5.41 33.78
C PRO A 83 20.65 -4.19 34.71
N SER A 84 20.38 -2.99 34.16
CA SER A 84 20.02 -1.85 35.00
C SER A 84 18.71 -2.16 35.75
N PRO A 85 18.55 -1.74 37.02
CA PRO A 85 17.36 -2.05 37.80
C PRO A 85 16.10 -1.32 37.32
N SER A 86 16.19 -0.38 36.38
CA SER A 86 15.01 0.35 35.87
C SER A 86 14.11 -0.56 35.01
N PRO A 87 12.82 -0.72 35.34
CA PRO A 87 11.86 -1.46 34.51
C PRO A 87 11.79 -0.93 33.07
N ASP A 88 11.88 0.38 32.88
CA ASP A 88 11.80 1.00 31.55
C ASP A 88 13.03 0.68 30.70
N PHE A 89 14.22 0.64 31.31
CA PHE A 89 15.43 0.20 30.62
C PHE A 89 15.32 -1.26 30.19
N LEU A 90 14.78 -2.15 31.05
CA LEU A 90 14.61 -3.56 30.72
C LEU A 90 13.59 -3.76 29.59
N ALA A 91 12.50 -3.00 29.60
CA ALA A 91 11.48 -3.00 28.55
C ALA A 91 12.06 -2.53 27.21
N TRP A 92 12.82 -1.43 27.22
CA TRP A 92 13.53 -0.92 26.06
C TRP A 92 14.56 -1.92 25.57
N ARG A 93 15.42 -2.43 26.46
CA ARG A 93 16.46 -3.42 26.12
C ARG A 93 15.87 -4.66 25.46
N ARG A 94 14.72 -5.15 25.92
CA ARG A 94 14.06 -6.34 25.35
C ARG A 94 13.62 -6.15 23.90
N THR A 95 13.29 -4.94 23.48
CA THR A 95 12.68 -4.68 22.15
C THR A 95 13.61 -3.94 21.21
N ASN A 96 14.43 -3.03 21.73
CA ASN A 96 15.26 -2.14 20.96
C ASN A 96 16.71 -2.60 20.86
N VAL A 97 17.14 -3.61 21.61
CA VAL A 97 18.54 -4.08 21.60
C VAL A 97 18.61 -5.51 21.08
N THR A 98 19.43 -5.72 20.06
CA THR A 98 19.73 -7.06 19.53
C THR A 98 21.23 -7.33 19.60
N PRO A 99 21.66 -8.56 19.93
CA PRO A 99 23.07 -8.91 19.90
C PRO A 99 23.64 -8.72 18.50
N GLN A 100 24.81 -8.08 18.40
CA GLN A 100 25.53 -8.03 17.14
C GLN A 100 26.32 -9.34 16.94
N LYS A 101 26.67 -9.66 15.69
CA LYS A 101 27.50 -10.85 15.39
C LYS A 101 28.87 -10.79 16.08
N GLN A 102 29.44 -9.60 16.24
CA GLN A 102 30.72 -9.38 16.90
C GLN A 102 30.52 -9.29 18.42
N PRO A 103 31.26 -10.09 19.23
CA PRO A 103 31.14 -10.07 20.69
C PRO A 103 31.43 -8.69 21.30
N GLY A 104 30.71 -8.36 22.38
CA GLY A 104 30.87 -7.09 23.12
C GLY A 104 30.25 -5.87 22.41
N TYR A 105 29.45 -6.12 21.37
CA TYR A 105 28.67 -5.09 20.68
C TYR A 105 27.21 -5.50 20.52
N ALA A 106 26.35 -4.49 20.48
CA ALA A 106 24.93 -4.59 20.23
C ALA A 106 24.51 -3.71 19.05
N VAL A 107 23.34 -4.03 18.51
CA VAL A 107 22.60 -3.20 17.56
C VAL A 107 21.40 -2.63 18.29
N VAL A 108 21.27 -1.30 18.24
CA VAL A 108 20.22 -0.56 18.94
C VAL A 108 19.29 0.08 17.91
N ALA A 109 18.01 -0.28 17.95
CA ALA A 109 16.96 0.39 17.22
C ALA A 109 16.45 1.59 18.03
N VAL A 110 16.39 2.75 17.40
CA VAL A 110 15.75 3.96 17.93
C VAL A 110 14.36 4.03 17.30
N THR A 111 13.34 3.78 18.12
CA THR A 111 11.93 3.77 17.68
C THR A 111 11.46 5.19 17.39
N LEU A 112 10.92 5.39 16.19
CA LEU A 112 10.34 6.64 15.70
C LEU A 112 8.88 6.38 15.34
N PRO A 113 7.93 6.69 16.25
CA PRO A 113 6.51 6.62 15.91
C PRO A 113 6.22 7.41 14.63
N LEU A 114 5.56 6.77 13.66
CA LEU A 114 5.26 7.31 12.32
C LEU A 114 6.49 7.69 11.46
N GLY A 115 7.69 7.31 11.89
CA GLY A 115 8.96 7.75 11.28
C GLY A 115 9.30 9.21 11.54
N ASP A 116 8.64 9.86 12.51
CA ASP A 116 8.80 11.28 12.75
C ASP A 116 10.02 11.58 13.61
N LEU A 117 10.75 12.62 13.19
CA LEU A 117 11.88 13.16 13.93
C LEU A 117 11.97 14.66 13.66
N SER A 118 11.96 15.47 14.72
CA SER A 118 12.15 16.91 14.57
C SER A 118 13.59 17.25 14.18
N ALA A 119 13.81 18.44 13.61
CA ALA A 119 15.15 18.90 13.25
C ALA A 119 16.09 19.02 14.46
N SER A 120 15.58 19.38 15.64
CA SER A 120 16.36 19.43 16.89
C SER A 120 16.73 18.03 17.36
N GLN A 121 15.79 17.09 17.37
CA GLN A 121 16.07 15.70 17.73
C GLN A 121 17.07 15.05 16.77
N LEU A 122 16.97 15.31 15.46
CA LEU A 122 17.92 14.77 14.48
C LEU A 122 19.35 15.26 14.73
N ARG A 123 19.54 16.56 14.98
CA ARG A 123 20.86 17.12 15.30
C ARG A 123 21.43 16.52 16.59
N ALA A 124 20.60 16.45 17.64
CA ALA A 124 21.03 15.88 18.92
C ALA A 124 21.33 14.37 18.80
N LEU A 125 20.54 13.63 18.02
CA LEU A 125 20.80 12.22 17.74
C LEU A 125 22.09 12.02 16.95
N ALA A 126 22.46 12.95 16.06
CA ALA A 126 23.76 12.91 15.38
C ALA A 126 24.93 13.05 16.38
N ASP A 127 24.79 13.90 17.41
CA ASP A 127 25.79 14.02 18.47
C ASP A 127 25.89 12.75 19.31
N VAL A 128 24.75 12.12 19.63
CA VAL A 128 24.70 10.80 20.29
C VAL A 128 25.38 9.75 19.40
N ALA A 129 25.07 9.72 18.10
CA ALA A 129 25.68 8.76 17.17
C ALA A 129 27.20 8.94 17.07
N ARG A 130 27.72 10.18 17.01
CA ARG A 130 29.17 10.44 17.07
C ARG A 130 29.80 9.90 18.35
N ARG A 131 29.13 10.13 19.49
CA ARG A 131 29.63 9.69 20.79
C ARG A 131 29.75 8.18 20.89
N TYR A 132 28.72 7.43 20.48
CA TYR A 132 28.66 5.98 20.72
C TYR A 132 29.08 5.12 19.53
N VAL A 133 28.91 5.58 18.29
CA VAL A 133 29.07 4.75 17.07
C VAL A 133 29.85 5.40 15.93
N GLY A 134 30.42 6.61 16.13
CA GLY A 134 31.34 7.26 15.19
C GLY A 134 30.75 7.53 13.80
N ASP A 135 29.54 8.10 13.75
CA ASP A 135 28.77 8.48 12.55
C ASP A 135 27.98 7.37 11.83
N ASN A 136 27.94 6.15 12.37
CA ASN A 136 27.27 5.02 11.72
C ASN A 136 25.78 4.90 12.10
N VAL A 137 24.90 5.49 11.29
CA VAL A 137 23.44 5.37 11.44
C VAL A 137 22.83 4.72 10.20
N ARG A 138 21.90 3.79 10.41
CA ARG A 138 21.14 3.12 9.34
C ARG A 138 19.64 3.38 9.50
N LEU A 139 18.90 3.38 8.39
CA LEU A 139 17.44 3.45 8.39
C LEU A 139 16.86 2.04 8.29
N THR A 140 15.70 1.82 8.88
CA THR A 140 14.94 0.58 8.70
C THR A 140 13.74 0.79 7.80
N SER A 141 13.15 -0.32 7.36
CA SER A 141 11.96 -0.27 6.53
C SER A 141 10.69 0.03 7.35
N GLU A 142 10.79 -0.15 8.67
CA GLU A 142 9.81 0.15 9.71
C GLU A 142 9.85 1.63 10.12
N GLN A 143 10.62 2.46 9.38
CA GLN A 143 10.74 3.90 9.58
C GLN A 143 11.56 4.29 10.84
N ASN A 144 12.32 3.34 11.38
CA ASN A 144 13.19 3.54 12.54
C ASN A 144 14.65 3.81 12.14
N LEU A 145 15.46 4.20 13.13
CA LEU A 145 16.90 4.33 13.00
C LEU A 145 17.60 3.19 13.72
N VAL A 146 18.78 2.81 13.26
CA VAL A 146 19.61 1.76 13.85
C VAL A 146 21.03 2.26 14.06
N LEU A 147 21.51 2.08 15.28
CA LEU A 147 22.88 2.30 15.70
C LEU A 147 23.57 0.94 15.80
N ARG A 148 24.59 0.71 14.97
CA ARG A 148 25.43 -0.50 15.02
C ARG A 148 26.71 -0.21 15.78
N TRP A 149 27.40 -1.26 16.22
CA TRP A 149 28.65 -1.12 16.98
C TRP A 149 28.51 -0.40 18.32
N VAL A 150 27.32 -0.41 18.91
CA VAL A 150 27.13 0.09 20.28
C VAL A 150 27.82 -0.89 21.21
N ARG A 151 28.72 -0.44 22.09
CA ARG A 151 29.32 -1.31 23.11
C ARG A 151 28.25 -1.75 24.09
N GLU A 152 28.25 -3.02 24.48
CA GLU A 152 27.26 -3.50 25.46
C GLU A 152 27.37 -2.75 26.80
N SER A 153 28.58 -2.32 27.16
CA SER A 153 28.84 -1.49 28.34
C SER A 153 28.16 -0.13 28.32
N ASP A 154 27.84 0.40 27.14
CA ASP A 154 27.30 1.74 26.96
C ASP A 154 25.76 1.76 26.89
N LEU A 155 25.10 0.59 26.87
CA LEU A 155 23.64 0.51 26.66
C LEU A 155 22.85 1.36 27.66
N GLY A 156 23.26 1.36 28.94
CA GLY A 156 22.62 2.19 29.97
C GLY A 156 22.76 3.68 29.70
N ALA A 157 23.97 4.15 29.38
CA ALA A 157 24.25 5.56 29.11
C ALA A 157 23.58 6.03 27.81
N LEU A 158 23.65 5.22 26.75
CA LEU A 158 22.95 5.49 25.49
C LEU A 158 21.44 5.59 25.70
N TYR A 159 20.85 4.68 26.47
CA TYR A 159 19.44 4.74 26.80
C TYR A 159 19.08 6.05 27.51
N THR A 160 19.86 6.46 28.51
CA THR A 160 19.64 7.75 29.20
C THR A 160 19.72 8.94 28.24
N ASP A 161 20.72 8.97 27.36
CA ASP A 161 20.85 10.02 26.34
C ASP A 161 19.66 10.02 25.36
N LEU A 162 19.19 8.84 24.92
CA LEU A 162 18.00 8.73 24.06
C LEU A 162 16.72 9.18 24.78
N CYS A 163 16.54 8.83 26.06
CA CYS A 163 15.42 9.29 26.88
C CYS A 163 15.39 10.82 26.99
N ALA A 164 16.55 11.47 27.17
CA ALA A 164 16.65 12.92 27.22
C ALA A 164 16.18 13.60 25.90
N LEU A 165 16.20 12.88 24.78
CA LEU A 165 15.70 13.34 23.47
C LEU A 165 14.25 12.92 23.18
N GLY A 166 13.61 12.19 24.10
CA GLY A 166 12.29 11.58 23.87
C GLY A 166 12.32 10.37 22.92
N LEU A 167 13.49 9.77 22.70
CA LEU A 167 13.75 8.67 21.75
C LEU A 167 14.04 7.33 22.44
N GLY A 168 13.87 7.24 23.76
CA GLY A 168 14.08 6.03 24.56
C GLY A 168 12.86 5.12 24.69
N GLN A 169 11.83 5.29 23.87
CA GLN A 169 10.62 4.47 23.98
C GLN A 169 10.91 3.01 23.57
N PRO A 170 10.36 2.02 24.30
CA PRO A 170 10.41 0.62 23.88
C PRO A 170 9.47 0.35 22.70
N GLY A 171 9.62 -0.83 22.11
CA GLY A 171 8.64 -1.42 21.21
C GLY A 171 9.10 -1.58 19.76
N ALA A 172 10.38 -1.35 19.44
CA ALA A 172 10.91 -1.63 18.11
C ALA A 172 10.59 -3.07 17.65
N GLY A 173 10.11 -3.22 16.42
CA GLY A 173 9.77 -4.52 15.84
C GLY A 173 8.56 -5.24 16.46
N THR A 174 7.77 -4.55 17.29
CA THR A 174 6.57 -5.11 17.91
C THR A 174 5.29 -4.58 17.24
N ILE A 175 4.12 -5.08 17.66
CA ILE A 175 2.80 -4.63 17.18
C ILE A 175 2.53 -3.13 17.34
N VAL A 176 3.24 -2.45 18.26
CA VAL A 176 3.12 -0.99 18.42
C VAL A 176 4.01 -0.20 17.45
N ASP A 177 4.95 -0.85 16.76
CA ASP A 177 5.87 -0.27 15.77
C ASP A 177 5.21 -0.19 14.39
N ILE A 178 4.12 0.56 14.33
CA ILE A 178 3.24 0.63 13.17
C ILE A 178 3.89 1.44 12.06
N THR A 179 4.03 0.83 10.88
CA THR A 179 4.48 1.54 9.67
C THR A 179 3.31 2.20 8.98
N ALA A 180 3.40 3.51 8.70
CA ALA A 180 2.36 4.25 8.00
C ALA A 180 2.95 5.16 6.91
N CYS A 181 2.34 5.17 5.73
CA CYS A 181 2.65 6.21 4.74
C CYS A 181 2.06 7.57 5.17
N PRO A 182 2.43 8.68 4.52
CA PRO A 182 1.88 9.99 4.87
C PRO A 182 0.34 10.10 4.82
N GLY A 183 -0.33 9.38 3.90
CA GLY A 183 -1.79 9.41 3.80
C GLY A 183 -2.33 10.81 3.47
N THR A 184 -3.57 11.09 3.87
CA THR A 184 -4.25 12.38 3.60
C THR A 184 -3.55 13.58 4.26
N ASP A 185 -2.68 13.37 5.25
CA ASP A 185 -1.95 14.43 5.94
C ASP A 185 -1.12 15.31 4.98
N THR A 186 -0.44 14.69 4.00
CA THR A 186 0.40 15.40 3.02
C THR A 186 0.41 14.78 1.62
N CYS A 187 -0.03 13.53 1.46
CA CYS A 187 -0.02 12.85 0.18
C CYS A 187 -1.26 13.19 -0.63
N ARG A 188 -1.07 13.73 -1.83
CA ARG A 188 -2.14 14.05 -2.80
C ARG A 188 -2.94 12.83 -3.29
N LEU A 189 -2.40 11.63 -3.11
CA LEU A 189 -3.06 10.37 -3.48
C LEU A 189 -3.65 9.65 -2.27
N GLY A 190 -3.54 10.21 -1.07
CA GLY A 190 -4.12 9.65 0.15
C GLY A 190 -5.64 9.75 0.09
N ILE A 191 -6.31 8.63 0.34
CA ILE A 191 -7.78 8.55 0.45
C ILE A 191 -8.20 8.62 1.91
N SER A 192 -7.46 8.03 2.84
CA SER A 192 -7.75 8.11 4.27
C SER A 192 -6.48 8.33 5.10
N SER A 193 -6.61 8.84 6.33
CA SER A 193 -5.47 9.19 7.18
C SER A 193 -4.84 7.94 7.77
N SER A 194 -3.80 7.45 7.09
CA SER A 194 -3.02 6.31 7.57
C SER A 194 -2.22 6.64 8.83
N ARG A 195 -1.75 7.89 8.97
CA ARG A 195 -0.98 8.34 10.13
C ARG A 195 -1.86 8.56 11.36
N GLY A 196 -3.02 9.18 11.18
CA GLY A 196 -4.00 9.33 12.26
C GLY A 196 -4.48 7.98 12.79
N LEU A 197 -4.80 7.03 11.89
CA LEU A 197 -5.14 5.66 12.30
C LEU A 197 -3.97 4.97 13.02
N ALA A 198 -2.74 5.09 12.52
CA ALA A 198 -1.58 4.49 13.18
C ALA A 198 -1.34 5.07 14.58
N ALA A 199 -1.51 6.38 14.78
CA ALA A 199 -1.38 7.02 16.08
C ALA A 199 -2.44 6.52 17.09
N GLU A 200 -3.70 6.39 16.65
CA GLU A 200 -4.78 5.84 17.47
C GLU A 200 -4.50 4.39 17.86
N LEU A 201 -4.15 3.54 16.89
CA LEU A 201 -3.84 2.12 17.14
C LEU A 201 -2.67 2.00 18.10
N ARG A 202 -1.58 2.75 17.88
CA ARG A 202 -0.43 2.75 18.80
C ARG A 202 -0.84 3.11 20.22
N THR A 203 -1.68 4.12 20.40
CA THR A 203 -2.17 4.55 21.72
C THR A 203 -2.92 3.42 22.43
N ARG A 204 -3.87 2.77 21.75
CA ARG A 204 -4.64 1.66 22.33
C ARG A 204 -3.78 0.43 22.63
N LEU A 205 -2.89 0.05 21.71
CA LEU A 205 -2.02 -1.11 21.88
C LEU A 205 -1.01 -0.93 23.02
N LEU A 206 -0.49 0.28 23.21
CA LEU A 206 0.37 0.62 24.36
C LEU A 206 -0.41 0.53 25.68
N ALA A 207 -1.64 1.04 25.73
CA ALA A 207 -2.48 0.97 26.93
C ALA A 207 -2.80 -0.48 27.35
N GLN A 208 -2.87 -1.40 26.38
CA GLN A 208 -3.08 -2.83 26.62
C GLN A 208 -1.77 -3.62 26.84
N ASN A 209 -0.62 -2.94 26.79
CA ASN A 209 0.71 -3.54 26.93
C ASN A 209 1.00 -4.68 25.92
N LEU A 210 0.37 -4.65 24.74
CA LEU A 210 0.44 -5.75 23.77
C LEU A 210 1.81 -5.90 23.11
N ALA A 211 2.67 -4.88 23.19
CA ALA A 211 4.06 -4.95 22.71
C ALA A 211 4.85 -6.12 23.33
N PHE A 212 4.44 -6.59 24.51
CA PHE A 212 5.12 -7.65 25.25
C PHE A 212 4.28 -8.91 25.46
N ASP A 213 3.12 -8.99 24.81
CA ASP A 213 2.33 -10.22 24.78
C ASP A 213 3.04 -11.26 23.89
N GLU A 214 3.15 -12.49 24.37
CA GLU A 214 3.88 -13.57 23.68
C GLU A 214 3.25 -13.95 22.34
N ALA A 215 1.93 -13.84 22.21
CA ALA A 215 1.22 -14.19 21.00
C ALA A 215 1.17 -13.05 20.01
N VAL A 216 0.83 -11.83 20.44
CA VAL A 216 0.59 -10.72 19.51
C VAL A 216 1.73 -9.70 19.43
N GLY A 217 2.66 -9.70 20.37
CA GLY A 217 3.71 -8.67 20.44
C GLY A 217 4.58 -8.63 19.19
N GLY A 218 4.82 -9.77 18.53
CA GLY A 218 5.60 -9.86 17.30
C GLY A 218 4.83 -9.63 16.00
N LEU A 219 3.53 -9.29 16.04
CA LEU A 219 2.75 -9.03 14.83
C LEU A 219 3.10 -7.67 14.23
N SER A 220 3.05 -7.58 12.90
CA SER A 220 3.28 -6.35 12.14
C SER A 220 1.96 -5.69 11.72
N ILE A 221 1.86 -4.37 11.94
CA ILE A 221 0.78 -3.55 11.41
C ILE A 221 1.35 -2.56 10.39
N LYS A 222 0.78 -2.55 9.18
CA LYS A 222 1.20 -1.65 8.11
C LYS A 222 0.02 -0.97 7.43
N ILE A 223 0.06 0.36 7.36
CA ILE A 223 -1.08 1.19 6.94
C ILE A 223 -0.67 2.07 5.76
N SER A 224 -1.52 2.13 4.74
CA SER A 224 -1.37 3.05 3.61
C SER A 224 -2.62 3.89 3.43
N GLY A 225 -2.50 5.16 3.10
CA GLY A 225 -3.67 6.01 2.84
C GLY A 225 -4.39 5.66 1.54
N CYS A 226 -3.79 4.84 0.66
CA CYS A 226 -4.41 4.33 -0.56
C CYS A 226 -3.79 3.00 -1.01
N PHE A 227 -4.31 2.45 -2.11
CA PHE A 227 -3.93 1.15 -2.69
C PHE A 227 -2.49 1.07 -3.24
N ASN A 228 -1.73 2.18 -3.30
CA ASN A 228 -0.36 2.18 -3.81
C ASN A 228 0.66 1.46 -2.93
N SER A 229 0.28 1.14 -1.68
CA SER A 229 1.09 0.33 -0.75
C SER A 229 2.46 0.92 -0.38
N CYS A 230 2.55 2.26 -0.26
CA CYS A 230 3.77 2.91 0.25
C CYS A 230 4.16 2.43 1.66
N GLY A 231 3.16 2.09 2.49
CA GLY A 231 3.38 1.48 3.80
C GLY A 231 3.60 -0.04 3.76
N ARG A 232 3.51 -0.69 2.59
CA ARG A 232 3.67 -2.15 2.39
C ARG A 232 2.61 -3.01 3.09
N HIS A 233 1.35 -2.57 3.06
CA HIS A 233 0.22 -3.26 3.72
C HIS A 233 -0.04 -4.69 3.22
N HIS A 234 0.41 -5.08 2.02
CA HIS A 234 0.20 -6.43 1.51
C HIS A 234 1.10 -7.49 2.17
N VAL A 235 2.17 -7.09 2.85
CA VAL A 235 3.18 -7.99 3.42
C VAL A 235 3.24 -7.87 4.94
N ALA A 236 2.13 -7.47 5.55
CA ALA A 236 1.98 -7.36 7.00
C ALA A 236 1.00 -8.41 7.53
N ASP A 237 1.14 -8.74 8.81
CA ASP A 237 0.16 -9.58 9.51
C ASP A 237 -1.21 -8.90 9.48
N LEU A 238 -1.26 -7.61 9.83
CA LEU A 238 -2.43 -6.74 9.73
C LEU A 238 -2.13 -5.55 8.81
N GLY A 239 -2.60 -5.66 7.58
CA GLY A 239 -2.50 -4.63 6.55
C GLY A 239 -3.78 -3.81 6.41
N PHE A 240 -3.63 -2.52 6.22
CA PHE A 240 -4.75 -1.60 5.97
C PHE A 240 -4.43 -0.65 4.83
N TYR A 241 -5.38 -0.42 3.93
CA TYR A 241 -5.25 0.66 2.95
C TYR A 241 -6.51 1.49 2.76
N GLY A 242 -6.33 2.80 2.62
CA GLY A 242 -7.44 3.75 2.55
C GLY A 242 -8.34 3.54 1.32
N SER A 243 -9.64 3.67 1.57
CA SER A 243 -10.74 3.61 0.64
C SER A 243 -11.84 4.56 1.12
N SER A 244 -12.92 4.69 0.37
CA SER A 244 -14.08 5.49 0.79
C SER A 244 -15.38 4.81 0.39
N ARG A 245 -16.47 5.16 1.08
CA ARG A 245 -17.83 4.77 0.72
C ARG A 245 -18.76 5.96 0.88
N THR A 246 -19.80 6.00 0.04
CA THR A 246 -20.85 7.01 0.11
C THR A 246 -22.12 6.38 0.66
N LEU A 247 -22.74 7.04 1.65
CA LEU A 247 -24.04 6.66 2.20
C LEU A 247 -24.85 7.93 2.46
N GLY A 248 -26.08 7.98 1.95
CA GLY A 248 -26.96 9.14 2.13
C GLY A 248 -26.36 10.45 1.62
N GLY A 249 -25.63 10.42 0.50
CA GLY A 249 -24.95 11.60 -0.08
C GLY A 249 -23.67 12.04 0.64
N HIS A 250 -23.31 11.42 1.76
CA HIS A 250 -22.11 11.73 2.52
C HIS A 250 -21.02 10.70 2.26
N VAL A 251 -19.79 11.16 2.05
CA VAL A 251 -18.62 10.28 1.86
C VAL A 251 -17.96 10.03 3.20
N ALA A 252 -17.62 8.78 3.50
CA ALA A 252 -16.94 8.37 4.73
C ALA A 252 -15.60 7.68 4.43
N PRO A 253 -14.54 7.95 5.23
CA PRO A 253 -13.25 7.30 5.11
C PRO A 253 -13.35 5.84 5.56
N HIS A 254 -12.73 4.95 4.81
CA HIS A 254 -12.69 3.52 5.09
C HIS A 254 -11.25 3.01 4.94
N PHE A 255 -11.00 1.83 5.49
CA PHE A 255 -9.83 1.04 5.15
C PHE A 255 -10.25 -0.34 4.66
N MET A 256 -9.64 -0.79 3.56
CA MET A 256 -9.63 -2.20 3.22
C MET A 256 -8.74 -2.94 4.19
N VAL A 257 -9.29 -3.98 4.82
CA VAL A 257 -8.56 -4.89 5.69
C VAL A 257 -7.91 -6.01 4.88
N VAL A 258 -6.61 -6.22 5.10
CA VAL A 258 -5.78 -7.21 4.41
C VAL A 258 -4.99 -8.01 5.45
N LEU A 259 -5.22 -9.32 5.59
CA LEU A 259 -4.63 -10.11 6.69
C LEU A 259 -3.73 -11.24 6.21
N GLY A 260 -2.66 -11.54 6.96
CA GLY A 260 -1.85 -12.75 6.77
C GLY A 260 -0.75 -12.61 5.70
N GLY A 261 -0.30 -11.39 5.42
CA GLY A 261 0.92 -11.16 4.64
C GLY A 261 2.16 -11.32 5.51
N THR A 262 3.34 -11.41 4.90
CA THR A 262 4.63 -11.40 5.60
C THR A 262 5.72 -10.82 4.72
N GLU A 263 6.73 -10.17 5.31
CA GLU A 263 7.95 -9.76 4.61
C GLU A 263 9.04 -10.84 4.65
N ARG A 264 8.86 -11.87 5.49
CA ARG A 264 9.81 -12.97 5.62
C ARG A 264 9.90 -13.76 4.30
N GLY A 265 11.11 -14.28 4.05
CA GLY A 265 11.41 -15.07 2.86
C GLY A 265 11.11 -14.38 1.53
N ASN A 266 11.27 -13.05 1.47
CA ASN A 266 10.95 -12.25 0.28
C ASN A 266 9.45 -12.30 -0.07
N ALA A 267 8.61 -12.05 0.92
CA ALA A 267 7.16 -12.11 0.82
C ALA A 267 6.60 -13.49 0.46
N GLU A 268 6.88 -14.48 1.30
CA GLU A 268 6.33 -15.85 1.18
C GLU A 268 4.79 -15.88 1.10
N SER A 269 4.12 -14.89 1.68
CA SER A 269 2.66 -14.74 1.63
C SER A 269 2.27 -13.27 1.46
N PHE A 270 1.26 -13.03 0.62
CA PHE A 270 0.55 -11.77 0.53
C PHE A 270 -0.75 -11.85 1.32
N GLY A 271 -1.09 -10.76 2.00
CA GLY A 271 -2.29 -10.70 2.81
C GLY A 271 -3.57 -10.77 1.97
N LEU A 272 -4.59 -11.37 2.56
CA LEU A 272 -5.90 -11.62 1.97
C LEU A 272 -6.84 -10.43 2.22
N PRO A 273 -7.38 -9.78 1.17
CA PRO A 273 -8.37 -8.72 1.34
C PRO A 273 -9.71 -9.28 1.85
N LEU A 274 -10.22 -8.69 2.94
CA LEU A 274 -11.44 -9.15 3.63
C LEU A 274 -12.64 -8.21 3.43
N GLY A 275 -12.41 -6.92 3.23
CA GLY A 275 -13.46 -5.95 3.01
C GLY A 275 -13.09 -4.55 3.48
N SER A 276 -13.86 -3.58 3.00
CA SER A 276 -13.75 -2.18 3.38
C SER A 276 -14.55 -1.93 4.65
N ILE A 277 -13.92 -1.36 5.67
CA ILE A 277 -14.50 -1.07 6.99
C ILE A 277 -14.35 0.42 7.30
N PRO A 278 -15.36 1.09 7.90
CA PRO A 278 -15.24 2.48 8.31
C PRO A 278 -13.98 2.74 9.13
N SER A 279 -13.30 3.85 8.85
CA SER A 279 -12.00 4.17 9.46
C SER A 279 -12.03 4.13 11.00
N LYS A 280 -13.14 4.58 11.60
CA LYS A 280 -13.35 4.61 13.05
C LYS A 280 -13.56 3.23 13.68
N ASN A 281 -13.89 2.21 12.90
CA ASN A 281 -14.10 0.83 13.37
C ASN A 281 -12.84 -0.03 13.26
N ILE A 282 -11.76 0.45 12.62
CA ILE A 282 -10.51 -0.31 12.46
C ILE A 282 -9.83 -0.68 13.79
N PRO A 283 -9.83 0.17 14.83
CA PRO A 283 -9.35 -0.23 16.15
C PRO A 283 -10.02 -1.51 16.68
N ASP A 284 -11.33 -1.64 16.49
CA ASP A 284 -12.11 -2.80 16.95
C ASP A 284 -11.79 -4.05 16.10
N VAL A 285 -11.45 -3.86 14.82
CA VAL A 285 -10.94 -4.94 13.95
C VAL A 285 -9.64 -5.50 14.52
N VAL A 286 -8.68 -4.63 14.88
CA VAL A 286 -7.39 -5.04 15.44
C VAL A 286 -7.59 -5.76 16.77
N GLU A 287 -8.42 -5.23 17.66
CA GLU A 287 -8.74 -5.85 18.95
C GLU A 287 -9.39 -7.23 18.77
N ARG A 288 -10.35 -7.37 17.87
CA ARG A 288 -11.05 -8.64 17.63
C ARG A 288 -10.13 -9.70 17.05
N ILE A 289 -9.30 -9.34 16.07
CA ILE A 289 -8.31 -10.24 15.46
C ILE A 289 -7.27 -10.68 16.48
N THR A 290 -6.68 -9.74 17.20
CA THR A 290 -5.63 -10.04 18.19
C THR A 290 -6.18 -10.88 19.34
N THR A 291 -7.37 -10.56 19.85
CA THR A 291 -8.04 -11.36 20.89
C THR A 291 -8.31 -12.79 20.43
N ARG A 292 -8.86 -12.96 19.22
CA ARG A 292 -9.12 -14.30 18.69
C ARG A 292 -7.84 -15.08 18.46
N PHE A 293 -6.82 -14.45 17.88
CA PHE A 293 -5.52 -15.08 17.70
C PHE A 293 -4.92 -15.54 19.02
N ARG A 294 -4.91 -14.69 20.06
CA ARG A 294 -4.42 -15.05 21.40
C ARG A 294 -5.14 -16.27 21.98
N ARG A 295 -6.46 -16.36 21.78
CA ARG A 295 -7.28 -17.45 22.32
C ARG A 295 -7.12 -18.78 21.56
N GLU A 296 -6.99 -18.70 20.24
CA GLU A 296 -7.10 -19.87 19.35
C GLU A 296 -5.77 -20.29 18.70
N ARG A 297 -4.67 -19.57 18.96
CA ARG A 297 -3.32 -19.91 18.48
C ARG A 297 -2.86 -21.24 19.06
N GLN A 298 -2.37 -22.12 18.20
CA GLN A 298 -1.91 -23.46 18.57
C GLN A 298 -0.38 -23.52 18.59
N ASN A 299 0.27 -24.06 19.64
CA ASN A 299 1.68 -24.49 19.62
C ASN A 299 2.67 -23.61 18.82
N GLY A 300 2.78 -22.32 19.14
CA GLY A 300 3.73 -21.42 18.45
C GLY A 300 3.35 -21.02 17.02
N GLU A 301 2.14 -21.36 16.57
CA GLU A 301 1.57 -21.07 15.25
C GLU A 301 1.79 -19.60 14.84
N SER A 302 2.21 -19.39 13.59
CA SER A 302 2.33 -18.05 13.03
C SER A 302 0.97 -17.47 12.71
N PHE A 303 0.87 -16.15 12.62
CA PHE A 303 -0.38 -15.50 12.24
C PHE A 303 -0.84 -15.90 10.83
N GLN A 304 0.09 -16.13 9.91
CA GLN A 304 -0.21 -16.61 8.54
C GLN A 304 -0.86 -18.00 8.58
N ALA A 305 -0.31 -18.91 9.39
CA ALA A 305 -0.86 -20.26 9.56
C ALA A 305 -2.25 -20.21 10.21
N PHE A 306 -2.44 -19.35 11.21
CA PHE A 306 -3.73 -19.11 11.83
C PHE A 306 -4.77 -18.56 10.83
N ALA A 307 -4.40 -17.54 10.05
CA ALA A 307 -5.28 -16.95 9.04
C ALA A 307 -5.64 -17.96 7.93
N ALA A 308 -4.68 -18.78 7.50
CA ALA A 308 -4.91 -19.85 6.54
C ALA A 308 -5.85 -20.93 7.10
N ARG A 309 -5.69 -21.31 8.37
CA ARG A 309 -6.52 -22.32 9.06
C ARG A 309 -7.96 -21.87 9.23
N LEU A 310 -8.21 -20.62 9.62
CA LEU A 310 -9.57 -20.08 9.68
C LEU A 310 -10.19 -19.92 8.29
N GLY A 311 -9.38 -19.50 7.32
CA GLY A 311 -9.80 -19.27 5.96
C GLY A 311 -10.65 -18.00 5.77
N LYS A 312 -10.82 -17.61 4.51
CA LYS A 312 -11.44 -16.34 4.11
C LYS A 312 -12.85 -16.12 4.67
N LYS A 313 -13.68 -17.17 4.61
CA LYS A 313 -15.10 -17.10 4.98
C LYS A 313 -15.27 -16.73 6.45
N GLU A 314 -14.54 -17.43 7.31
CA GLU A 314 -14.57 -17.22 8.76
C GLU A 314 -13.98 -15.87 9.15
N LEU A 315 -12.84 -15.49 8.55
CA LEU A 315 -12.22 -14.18 8.78
C LEU A 315 -13.12 -13.03 8.36
N LYS A 316 -13.89 -13.18 7.27
CA LYS A 316 -14.88 -12.18 6.86
C LYS A 316 -16.05 -12.11 7.84
N ALA A 317 -16.64 -13.26 8.18
CA ALA A 317 -17.77 -13.34 9.09
C ALA A 317 -17.48 -12.68 10.45
N MET A 318 -16.25 -12.85 10.96
CA MET A 318 -15.79 -12.21 12.18
C MET A 318 -15.82 -10.67 12.14
N LEU A 319 -15.81 -10.05 10.96
CA LEU A 319 -15.70 -8.61 10.77
C LEU A 319 -16.96 -8.00 10.14
N ASP A 320 -18.02 -8.78 9.91
CA ASP A 320 -19.17 -8.35 9.10
C ASP A 320 -19.96 -7.21 9.75
N ASP A 321 -20.21 -7.28 11.06
CA ASP A 321 -20.86 -6.21 11.85
C ASP A 321 -20.04 -4.91 11.84
N LEU A 322 -18.72 -5.00 11.78
CA LEU A 322 -17.84 -3.82 11.76
C LEU A 322 -17.87 -3.09 10.41
N LYS A 323 -18.43 -3.68 9.35
CA LYS A 323 -18.58 -3.03 8.03
C LYS A 323 -19.73 -2.04 7.98
N GLU A 324 -20.63 -2.08 8.95
CA GLU A 324 -21.79 -1.21 8.97
C GLU A 324 -21.37 0.25 9.16
N LEU A 325 -21.76 1.08 8.19
CA LEU A 325 -21.69 2.53 8.30
C LEU A 325 -23.07 3.02 8.73
N ARG A 326 -23.15 3.60 9.93
CA ARG A 326 -24.40 4.21 10.42
C ARG A 326 -24.72 5.47 9.63
N ASP A 327 -26.01 5.75 9.48
CA ASP A 327 -26.49 6.95 8.80
C ASP A 327 -25.91 8.22 9.45
N PHE A 328 -25.62 9.23 8.63
CA PHE A 328 -25.05 10.51 9.05
C PHE A 328 -25.90 11.20 10.11
N GLU A 329 -27.22 11.15 9.97
CA GLU A 329 -28.16 11.75 10.92
C GLU A 329 -28.12 11.08 12.31
N VAL A 330 -27.69 9.81 12.36
CA VAL A 330 -27.49 9.07 13.61
C VAL A 330 -26.11 9.34 14.19
N SER A 331 -25.07 9.38 13.36
CA SER A 331 -23.70 9.67 13.79
C SER A 331 -22.86 10.24 12.65
N SER A 332 -22.37 11.46 12.84
CA SER A 332 -21.49 12.13 11.87
C SER A 332 -20.01 11.80 12.06
N GLU A 333 -19.60 11.21 13.18
CA GLU A 333 -18.19 10.92 13.48
C GLU A 333 -17.53 9.92 12.50
N PRO A 334 -18.20 8.85 12.04
CA PRO A 334 -17.66 7.97 11.00
C PRO A 334 -17.39 8.64 9.65
N TYR A 335 -17.92 9.85 9.44
CA TYR A 335 -17.74 10.66 8.23
C TYR A 335 -16.62 11.70 8.39
N ARG A 336 -15.79 11.55 9.42
CA ARG A 336 -14.60 12.37 9.66
C ARG A 336 -13.37 11.49 9.67
N ASP A 337 -12.27 11.98 9.09
CA ASP A 337 -11.01 11.25 9.12
C ASP A 337 -10.31 11.41 10.48
N TRP A 338 -9.25 10.64 10.72
CA TRP A 338 -8.48 10.78 11.96
C TRP A 338 -7.71 12.10 11.98
N GLY A 339 -7.84 12.85 13.09
CA GLY A 339 -7.14 14.13 13.27
C GLY A 339 -7.70 15.30 12.46
N ASP A 340 -8.77 15.11 11.69
CA ASP A 340 -9.45 16.19 10.95
C ASP A 340 -10.87 16.42 11.50
N ALA A 341 -11.14 17.68 11.88
CA ALA A 341 -12.44 18.11 12.37
C ALA A 341 -13.40 18.53 11.24
N ARG A 342 -13.02 18.41 9.98
CA ARG A 342 -13.88 18.62 8.80
C ARG A 342 -14.61 17.33 8.42
N LEU A 343 -15.67 17.46 7.64
CA LEU A 343 -16.30 16.30 7.01
C LEU A 343 -15.37 15.76 5.94
N PHE A 344 -15.31 14.44 5.84
CA PHE A 344 -14.51 13.76 4.85
C PHE A 344 -15.03 14.08 3.45
N SER A 345 -14.11 14.54 2.61
CA SER A 345 -14.35 14.76 1.19
C SER A 345 -13.16 14.28 0.38
N LEU A 346 -13.41 13.88 -0.86
CA LEU A 346 -12.37 13.58 -1.84
C LEU A 346 -11.92 14.84 -2.60
N ASP A 347 -12.54 16.00 -2.36
CA ASP A 347 -12.25 17.24 -3.08
C ASP A 347 -10.81 17.72 -2.87
N ASP A 348 -10.22 17.49 -1.70
CA ASP A 348 -8.81 17.83 -1.42
C ASP A 348 -7.83 17.01 -2.30
N MET A 349 -8.20 15.76 -2.69
CA MET A 349 -7.47 14.99 -3.70
C MET A 349 -7.67 15.54 -5.12
N MET A 350 -8.82 16.16 -5.39
CA MET A 350 -9.20 16.62 -6.73
C MET A 350 -8.64 18.02 -7.03
N ASN A 351 -8.51 18.89 -6.03
CA ASN A 351 -8.25 20.33 -6.18
C ASN A 351 -6.78 20.77 -6.04
N THR A 352 -5.83 19.88 -5.82
CA THR A 352 -4.40 20.26 -5.69
C THR A 352 -3.50 19.58 -6.72
N GLU A 353 -2.43 20.28 -7.15
CA GLU A 353 -1.61 19.98 -8.34
C GLU A 353 -0.91 18.60 -8.33
N GLY A 354 -1.62 17.51 -8.64
CA GLY A 354 -1.00 16.25 -9.08
C GLY A 354 -0.54 16.31 -10.55
N PRO A 355 0.26 15.34 -11.03
CA PRO A 355 0.60 15.26 -12.45
C PRO A 355 -0.67 14.99 -13.27
N GLY A 356 -1.04 15.96 -14.12
CA GLY A 356 -2.23 15.93 -14.99
C GLY A 356 -3.41 16.74 -14.43
N PRO A 357 -4.30 17.29 -15.28
CA PRO A 357 -5.47 18.06 -14.87
C PRO A 357 -6.41 17.30 -13.89
N PRO A 358 -7.20 18.01 -13.05
CA PRO A 358 -8.18 17.39 -12.14
C PRO A 358 -9.10 16.36 -12.80
N ALA A 359 -9.58 16.65 -14.01
CA ALA A 359 -10.41 15.75 -14.81
C ALA A 359 -9.70 14.42 -15.16
N VAL A 360 -8.41 14.48 -15.50
CA VAL A 360 -7.58 13.31 -15.83
C VAL A 360 -7.38 12.41 -14.61
N ARG A 361 -7.16 13.00 -13.43
CA ARG A 361 -7.02 12.25 -12.16
C ARG A 361 -8.34 11.59 -11.75
N ARG A 362 -9.44 12.33 -11.88
CA ARG A 362 -10.78 11.82 -11.58
C ARG A 362 -11.13 10.62 -12.46
N ALA A 363 -10.93 10.75 -13.77
CA ALA A 363 -11.16 9.66 -14.71
C ALA A 363 -10.34 8.40 -14.37
N GLN A 364 -9.10 8.53 -13.87
CA GLN A 364 -8.32 7.37 -13.39
C GLN A 364 -8.95 6.70 -12.17
N LEU A 365 -9.43 7.48 -11.20
CA LEU A 365 -10.09 6.95 -10.02
C LEU A 365 -11.39 6.24 -10.36
N GLU A 366 -12.17 6.80 -11.29
CA GLU A 366 -13.42 6.22 -11.76
C GLU A 366 -13.19 4.95 -12.60
N LEU A 367 -12.17 4.92 -13.46
CA LEU A 367 -11.75 3.69 -14.15
C LEU A 367 -11.27 2.61 -13.17
N ALA A 368 -10.49 2.99 -12.15
CA ALA A 368 -10.08 2.04 -11.11
C ALA A 368 -11.27 1.54 -10.27
N ALA A 369 -12.31 2.36 -10.08
CA ALA A 369 -13.56 1.93 -9.46
C ALA A 369 -14.33 0.96 -10.36
N ALA A 370 -14.37 1.22 -11.67
CA ALA A 370 -14.96 0.33 -12.65
C ALA A 370 -14.28 -1.05 -12.67
N ASP A 371 -12.94 -1.09 -12.63
CA ASP A 371 -12.18 -2.34 -12.55
C ASP A 371 -12.50 -3.15 -11.29
N ARG A 372 -12.66 -2.47 -10.13
CA ARG A 372 -13.08 -3.14 -8.88
C ARG A 372 -14.47 -3.74 -8.99
N LEU A 373 -15.41 -3.04 -9.64
CA LEU A 373 -16.77 -3.55 -9.86
C LEU A 373 -16.75 -4.74 -10.83
N ALA A 374 -15.99 -4.68 -11.93
CA ALA A 374 -15.87 -5.81 -12.85
C ALA A 374 -15.25 -7.05 -12.16
N TRP A 375 -14.25 -6.85 -11.31
CA TRP A 375 -13.70 -7.92 -10.48
C TRP A 375 -14.72 -8.46 -9.47
N GLN A 376 -15.51 -7.59 -8.85
CA GLN A 376 -16.57 -8.00 -7.93
C GLN A 376 -17.64 -8.84 -8.66
N ALA A 377 -18.05 -8.44 -9.87
CA ALA A 377 -18.99 -9.21 -10.69
C ALA A 377 -18.45 -10.61 -11.03
N GLN A 378 -17.14 -10.74 -11.28
CA GLN A 378 -16.48 -12.03 -11.46
C GLN A 378 -16.57 -12.91 -10.20
N LEU A 379 -16.38 -12.33 -9.01
CA LEU A 379 -16.53 -13.07 -7.74
C LEU A 379 -17.97 -13.48 -7.46
N GLU A 380 -18.94 -12.63 -7.80
CA GLU A 380 -20.37 -12.93 -7.69
C GLU A 380 -20.77 -14.08 -8.63
N LEU A 381 -20.19 -14.14 -9.83
CA LEU A 381 -20.39 -15.22 -10.79
C LEU A 381 -19.87 -16.56 -10.23
N GLU A 382 -18.67 -16.55 -9.64
CA GLU A 382 -18.08 -17.73 -9.00
C GLU A 382 -18.91 -18.20 -7.78
N ALA A 383 -19.59 -17.27 -7.12
CA ALA A 383 -20.48 -17.56 -5.99
C ALA A 383 -21.90 -17.99 -6.40
N GLY A 384 -22.23 -18.00 -7.70
CA GLY A 384 -23.56 -18.33 -8.20
C GLY A 384 -24.62 -17.23 -7.99
N ALA A 385 -24.21 -16.00 -7.67
CA ALA A 385 -25.09 -14.88 -7.37
C ALA A 385 -25.49 -14.10 -8.63
N TYR A 386 -26.14 -14.77 -9.59
CA TYR A 386 -26.31 -14.26 -10.96
C TYR A 386 -27.03 -12.90 -11.06
N GLU A 387 -28.06 -12.65 -10.25
CA GLU A 387 -28.77 -11.37 -10.24
C GLU A 387 -27.87 -10.19 -9.85
N GLN A 388 -26.93 -10.43 -8.93
CA GLN A 388 -25.95 -9.44 -8.49
C GLN A 388 -24.93 -9.18 -9.59
N VAL A 389 -24.47 -10.23 -10.28
CA VAL A 389 -23.55 -10.13 -11.42
C VAL A 389 -24.05 -9.14 -12.46
N ALA A 390 -25.31 -9.26 -12.89
CA ALA A 390 -25.87 -8.39 -13.92
C ALA A 390 -25.95 -6.92 -13.49
N THR A 391 -26.13 -6.66 -12.19
CA THR A 391 -26.16 -5.31 -11.62
C THR A 391 -24.75 -4.73 -11.51
N THR A 392 -23.82 -5.50 -10.95
CA THR A 392 -22.43 -5.10 -10.73
C THR A 392 -21.66 -4.94 -12.04
N ALA A 393 -21.87 -5.81 -13.03
CA ALA A 393 -21.27 -5.72 -14.36
C ALA A 393 -21.75 -4.47 -15.12
N TYR A 394 -23.04 -4.16 -15.04
CA TYR A 394 -23.58 -2.92 -15.61
C TYR A 394 -23.00 -1.68 -14.91
N ALA A 395 -22.95 -1.68 -13.57
CA ALA A 395 -22.36 -0.59 -12.80
C ALA A 395 -20.87 -0.38 -13.15
N ALA A 396 -20.14 -1.46 -13.43
CA ALA A 396 -18.76 -1.39 -13.91
C ALA A 396 -18.66 -0.66 -15.25
N MET A 397 -19.45 -1.05 -16.25
CA MET A 397 -19.47 -0.38 -17.56
C MET A 397 -19.88 1.08 -17.46
N LEU A 398 -20.90 1.38 -16.65
CA LEU A 398 -21.37 2.74 -16.43
C LEU A 398 -20.28 3.62 -15.78
N ALA A 399 -19.57 3.09 -14.79
CA ALA A 399 -18.43 3.79 -14.17
C ALA A 399 -17.30 4.04 -15.18
N GLY A 400 -17.02 3.10 -16.08
CA GLY A 400 -16.04 3.27 -17.15
C GLY A 400 -16.44 4.35 -18.17
N ALA A 401 -17.71 4.41 -18.57
CA ALA A 401 -18.22 5.47 -19.43
C ALA A 401 -18.19 6.84 -18.76
N ARG A 402 -18.62 6.90 -17.49
CA ARG A 402 -18.60 8.11 -16.67
C ARG A 402 -17.19 8.70 -16.57
N ALA A 403 -16.18 7.84 -16.38
CA ALA A 403 -14.78 8.26 -16.36
C ALA A 403 -14.34 8.97 -17.64
N LEU A 404 -14.82 8.51 -18.80
CA LEU A 404 -14.52 9.14 -20.09
C LEU A 404 -15.27 10.45 -20.26
N VAL A 405 -16.56 10.49 -19.95
CA VAL A 405 -17.39 11.70 -20.03
C VAL A 405 -16.81 12.83 -19.16
N HIS A 406 -16.37 12.50 -17.94
CA HIS A 406 -15.79 13.45 -17.00
C HIS A 406 -14.40 14.00 -17.36
N LEU A 407 -13.80 13.53 -18.46
CA LEU A 407 -12.59 14.17 -19.00
C LEU A 407 -12.87 15.54 -19.61
N GLU A 408 -14.07 15.72 -20.17
CA GLU A 408 -14.42 16.91 -20.97
C GLU A 408 -15.63 17.65 -20.39
N ASP A 409 -16.63 16.91 -19.90
CA ASP A 409 -17.85 17.47 -19.32
C ASP A 409 -17.79 17.44 -17.79
N GLY A 410 -18.45 18.41 -17.13
CA GLY A 410 -18.50 18.51 -15.67
C GLY A 410 -19.08 17.28 -14.96
N LEU A 411 -19.30 17.38 -13.64
CA LEU A 411 -19.86 16.29 -12.82
C LEU A 411 -21.26 15.86 -13.32
N ILE A 412 -21.36 14.69 -13.94
CA ILE A 412 -22.60 14.01 -14.36
C ILE A 412 -22.70 12.68 -13.62
N GLU A 413 -23.73 12.53 -12.79
CA GLU A 413 -23.93 11.31 -11.99
C GLU A 413 -25.09 10.44 -12.47
N HIS A 414 -26.06 11.01 -13.18
CA HIS A 414 -27.26 10.27 -13.60
C HIS A 414 -26.94 9.26 -14.72
N PRO A 415 -27.32 7.98 -14.58
CA PRO A 415 -27.01 6.93 -15.56
C PRO A 415 -27.40 7.27 -17.00
N ASP A 416 -28.62 7.76 -17.22
CA ASP A 416 -29.12 8.11 -18.56
C ASP A 416 -28.27 9.23 -19.19
N ALA A 417 -27.97 10.27 -18.41
CA ALA A 417 -27.16 11.38 -18.88
C ALA A 417 -25.72 10.95 -19.21
N ILE A 418 -25.14 10.04 -18.42
CA ILE A 418 -23.82 9.46 -18.70
C ILE A 418 -23.87 8.69 -20.01
N VAL A 419 -24.88 7.84 -20.22
CA VAL A 419 -24.98 6.99 -21.40
C VAL A 419 -25.28 7.80 -22.66
N GLU A 420 -26.15 8.80 -22.60
CA GLU A 420 -26.42 9.70 -23.71
C GLU A 420 -25.17 10.50 -24.11
N ARG A 421 -24.46 11.06 -23.13
CA ARG A 421 -23.22 11.80 -23.37
C ARG A 421 -22.12 10.91 -23.92
N PHE A 422 -21.97 9.71 -23.35
CA PHE A 422 -21.04 8.71 -23.84
C PHE A 422 -21.34 8.34 -25.30
N ARG A 423 -22.61 8.11 -25.66
CA ARG A 423 -23.04 7.82 -27.03
C ARG A 423 -22.70 8.97 -27.97
N ALA A 424 -23.22 10.17 -27.70
CA ALA A 424 -23.06 11.33 -28.55
C ALA A 424 -21.58 11.69 -28.76
N ARG A 425 -20.78 11.64 -27.70
CA ARG A 425 -19.40 12.10 -27.76
C ARG A 425 -18.41 11.03 -28.15
N PHE A 426 -18.54 9.80 -27.67
CA PHE A 426 -17.49 8.78 -27.86
C PHE A 426 -17.85 7.76 -28.94
N VAL A 427 -19.14 7.49 -29.15
CA VAL A 427 -19.60 6.52 -30.15
C VAL A 427 -19.81 7.18 -31.50
N GLU A 428 -20.63 8.24 -31.57
CA GLU A 428 -21.00 8.89 -32.83
C GLU A 428 -19.83 9.62 -33.50
N THR A 429 -18.92 10.19 -32.72
CA THR A 429 -17.70 10.82 -33.25
C THR A 429 -16.59 9.82 -33.60
N GLY A 430 -16.76 8.54 -33.22
CA GLY A 430 -15.76 7.49 -33.42
C GLY A 430 -14.56 7.52 -32.46
N LEU A 431 -14.53 8.38 -31.44
CA LEU A 431 -13.41 8.45 -30.47
C LEU A 431 -13.18 7.12 -29.69
N PHE A 432 -14.26 6.38 -29.43
CA PHE A 432 -14.19 5.05 -28.81
C PHE A 432 -13.76 3.97 -29.82
N ALA A 433 -13.94 4.20 -31.12
CA ALA A 433 -13.84 3.17 -32.16
C ALA A 433 -12.42 2.85 -32.64
N ALA A 434 -11.41 3.67 -32.30
CA ALA A 434 -10.05 3.45 -32.75
C ALA A 434 -9.50 2.07 -32.33
N ASN A 435 -8.86 1.37 -33.28
CA ASN A 435 -8.34 -0.01 -33.19
C ASN A 435 -9.40 -1.12 -33.04
N GLY A 436 -10.61 -0.94 -33.58
CA GLY A 436 -11.63 -1.99 -33.64
C GLY A 436 -12.39 -2.23 -32.33
N ALA A 437 -12.18 -1.35 -31.34
CA ALA A 437 -12.83 -1.38 -30.03
C ALA A 437 -14.26 -0.80 -30.04
N GLY A 438 -14.67 -0.14 -31.13
CA GLY A 438 -16.00 0.50 -31.25
C GLY A 438 -17.17 -0.46 -31.08
N ARG A 439 -16.97 -1.74 -31.44
CA ARG A 439 -17.97 -2.80 -31.24
C ARG A 439 -18.34 -3.02 -29.77
N PHE A 440 -17.44 -2.69 -28.85
CA PHE A 440 -17.64 -2.90 -27.41
C PHE A 440 -18.48 -1.80 -26.77
N ALA A 441 -18.57 -0.61 -27.38
CA ALA A 441 -19.47 0.44 -26.89
C ALA A 441 -20.93 -0.02 -26.84
N HIS A 442 -21.32 -0.88 -27.80
CA HIS A 442 -22.67 -1.42 -27.88
C HIS A 442 -23.07 -2.18 -26.60
N TYR A 443 -22.15 -2.80 -25.87
CA TYR A 443 -22.48 -3.55 -24.66
C TYR A 443 -23.08 -2.68 -23.56
N LEU A 444 -22.53 -1.48 -23.34
CA LEU A 444 -23.14 -0.54 -22.41
C LEU A 444 -24.48 -0.02 -22.93
N LEU A 445 -24.55 0.33 -24.22
CA LEU A 445 -25.74 0.94 -24.83
C LEU A 445 -26.93 -0.02 -24.85
N SER A 446 -26.70 -1.29 -25.22
CA SER A 446 -27.74 -2.32 -25.25
C SER A 446 -28.19 -2.68 -23.83
N ARG A 447 -27.23 -2.84 -22.91
CA ARG A 447 -27.53 -3.19 -21.52
C ARG A 447 -28.26 -2.09 -20.76
N HIS A 448 -28.01 -0.84 -21.09
CA HIS A 448 -28.74 0.31 -20.55
C HIS A 448 -30.17 0.38 -21.10
N ALA A 449 -30.35 0.16 -22.40
CA ALA A 449 -31.67 0.18 -23.04
C ALA A 449 -32.54 -1.03 -22.66
N SER A 450 -31.95 -2.17 -22.32
CA SER A 450 -32.66 -3.40 -21.98
C SER A 450 -32.08 -4.02 -20.70
N PRO A 451 -32.67 -3.69 -19.53
CA PRO A 451 -32.25 -4.27 -18.27
C PRO A 451 -32.39 -5.79 -18.24
N LEU A 452 -31.38 -6.47 -17.70
CA LEU A 452 -31.39 -7.92 -17.59
C LEU A 452 -32.14 -8.32 -16.30
N ALA A 453 -33.37 -8.83 -16.45
CA ALA A 453 -34.27 -9.05 -15.31
C ALA A 453 -33.99 -10.34 -14.53
N GLN A 454 -33.50 -11.41 -15.17
CA GLN A 454 -33.20 -12.71 -14.54
C GLN A 454 -32.07 -13.45 -15.28
N PRO A 455 -30.79 -13.16 -14.97
CA PRO A 455 -29.66 -13.86 -15.57
C PRO A 455 -29.59 -15.33 -15.11
N ASP A 456 -29.44 -16.24 -16.06
CA ASP A 456 -28.90 -17.57 -15.78
C ASP A 456 -27.36 -17.55 -15.75
N ALA A 457 -26.74 -18.70 -15.45
CA ALA A 457 -25.30 -18.81 -15.32
C ALA A 457 -24.51 -18.46 -16.60
N GLU A 458 -25.10 -18.71 -17.77
CA GLU A 458 -24.48 -18.42 -19.07
C GLU A 458 -24.56 -16.92 -19.35
N THR A 459 -25.74 -16.34 -19.20
CA THR A 459 -25.99 -14.91 -19.39
C THR A 459 -25.18 -14.07 -18.40
N ALA A 460 -25.08 -14.49 -17.14
CA ALA A 460 -24.24 -13.83 -16.14
C ALA A 460 -22.75 -13.84 -16.53
N ARG A 461 -22.26 -14.96 -17.05
CA ARG A 461 -20.87 -15.08 -17.53
C ARG A 461 -20.61 -14.17 -18.73
N GLU A 462 -21.56 -14.11 -19.66
CA GLU A 462 -21.47 -13.19 -20.79
C GLU A 462 -21.44 -11.73 -20.35
N GLU A 463 -22.26 -11.33 -19.38
CA GLU A 463 -22.30 -9.96 -18.87
C GLU A 463 -20.98 -9.54 -18.21
N VAL A 464 -20.34 -10.43 -17.44
CA VAL A 464 -18.98 -10.17 -16.90
C VAL A 464 -17.98 -9.98 -18.04
N HIS A 465 -18.03 -10.85 -19.05
CA HIS A 465 -17.11 -10.76 -20.18
C HIS A 465 -17.30 -9.48 -21.00
N ARG A 466 -18.56 -9.08 -21.26
CA ARG A 466 -18.92 -7.83 -21.93
C ARG A 466 -18.41 -6.62 -21.14
N ALA A 467 -18.57 -6.63 -19.82
CA ALA A 467 -18.08 -5.56 -18.96
C ALA A 467 -16.54 -5.45 -19.01
N GLN A 468 -15.82 -6.57 -18.97
CA GLN A 468 -14.36 -6.58 -19.10
C GLN A 468 -13.90 -6.01 -20.44
N LEU A 469 -14.48 -6.46 -21.56
CA LEU A 469 -14.17 -5.97 -22.90
C LEU A 469 -14.48 -4.47 -23.06
N PHE A 470 -15.60 -4.02 -22.50
CA PHE A 470 -15.93 -2.60 -22.47
C PHE A 470 -14.89 -1.79 -21.69
N LEU A 471 -14.47 -2.26 -20.52
CA LEU A 471 -13.48 -1.55 -19.71
C LEU A 471 -12.10 -1.53 -20.34
N GLU A 472 -11.67 -2.62 -20.98
CA GLU A 472 -10.44 -2.63 -21.78
C GLU A 472 -10.47 -1.55 -22.87
N ALA A 473 -11.60 -1.43 -23.57
CA ALA A 473 -11.82 -0.38 -24.56
C ALA A 473 -11.84 1.03 -23.93
N ALA A 474 -12.45 1.18 -22.76
CA ALA A 474 -12.49 2.45 -22.04
C ALA A 474 -11.11 2.90 -21.58
N HIS A 475 -10.29 2.00 -21.03
CA HIS A 475 -8.89 2.27 -20.68
C HIS A 475 -8.06 2.64 -21.90
N ALA A 476 -8.26 1.96 -23.04
CA ALA A 476 -7.58 2.28 -24.28
C ALA A 476 -7.99 3.66 -24.82
N CYS A 477 -9.28 4.01 -24.76
CA CYS A 477 -9.80 5.32 -25.13
C CYS A 477 -9.21 6.43 -24.23
N TYR A 478 -9.29 6.23 -22.91
CA TYR A 478 -8.69 7.12 -21.92
C TYR A 478 -7.20 7.36 -22.17
N GLY A 479 -6.43 6.30 -22.41
CA GLY A 479 -4.99 6.40 -22.66
C GLY A 479 -4.65 7.27 -23.88
N ARG A 480 -5.45 7.17 -24.95
CA ARG A 480 -5.30 8.02 -26.15
C ARG A 480 -5.62 9.48 -25.86
N LEU A 481 -6.75 9.74 -25.18
CA LEU A 481 -7.20 11.10 -24.88
C LEU A 481 -6.24 11.80 -23.92
N ALA A 482 -5.81 11.11 -22.87
CA ALA A 482 -4.82 11.63 -21.93
C ALA A 482 -3.45 11.90 -22.59
N ALA A 483 -3.04 11.08 -23.57
CA ALA A 483 -1.83 11.31 -24.35
C ALA A 483 -1.95 12.52 -25.29
N ALA A 484 -3.11 12.72 -25.92
CA ALA A 484 -3.39 13.86 -26.79
C ALA A 484 -3.40 15.19 -26.01
N SER A 485 -4.00 15.22 -24.80
CA SER A 485 -3.99 16.40 -23.93
C SER A 485 -2.57 16.79 -23.46
N ASN A 486 -1.71 15.81 -23.20
CA ASN A 486 -0.30 16.08 -22.84
C ASN A 486 0.51 16.63 -24.03
N HIS A 487 0.20 16.22 -25.27
CA HIS A 487 0.88 16.73 -26.47
C HIS A 487 0.55 18.19 -26.76
N LEU A 488 -0.70 18.61 -26.59
CA LEU A 488 -1.14 20.00 -26.78
C LEU A 488 -0.49 20.97 -25.77
N GLN A 489 -0.25 20.53 -24.53
CA GLN A 489 0.45 21.35 -23.52
C GLN A 489 1.96 21.48 -23.79
N SER A 490 2.59 20.49 -24.44
CA SER A 490 4.02 20.54 -24.80
C SER A 490 4.32 21.36 -26.06
N ALA A 491 3.31 21.63 -26.89
CA ALA A 491 3.47 22.23 -28.21
C ALA A 491 3.30 23.77 -28.24
N GLY A 492 2.97 24.41 -27.12
CA GLY A 492 2.99 25.87 -26.98
C GLY A 492 2.33 26.62 -28.13
N VAL A 493 1.01 26.48 -28.29
CA VAL A 493 0.19 27.40 -29.08
C VAL A 493 -0.95 27.85 -28.15
N PRO A 494 -1.19 29.17 -28.00
CA PRO A 494 -2.06 29.75 -26.97
C PRO A 494 -3.47 29.19 -26.95
#